data_AF-A0A6I3ISM5-F1
#
_entry.id   AF-A0A6I3ISM5-F1
#
_cell.length_a   1.000
_cell.length_b   1.000
_cell.length_c   1.000
_cell.angle_alpha   90.00
_cell.angle_beta   90.00
_cell.angle_gamma   90.00
#
_symmetry.space_group_name_H-M   'P 1'
#
loop_
_entity.id
_entity.type
_entity.pdbx_description
1 polymer ?
#
loop_
_entity_poly.entity_id
_entity_poly.type
_entity_poly.pdbx_seq_one_letter_code
_entity_poly.pdbx_strand_id
1 'polypeptide(L)'
;MQPLPEAAQGSNEQWAALVLRRALTDVNLHGVDIPAGSLVHVLLASANRDPRQYPDPDTFDISRPTIERHMAFGGGPHFCPGTALSRLLADLSFRSWYPHVHRLSLDPADPPTLRLTQGSFGFARLPFIIGD
;
A
#
# COMPACT_ATOMS: atom_id res chain seq x y z
N MET A 1 14.79 4.39 -9.21
CA MET A 1 13.63 5.04 -8.54
C MET A 1 14.17 6.25 -7.82
N GLN A 2 13.86 7.47 -8.27
CA GLN A 2 14.33 8.67 -7.57
C GLN A 2 13.68 8.73 -6.18
N PRO A 3 14.41 9.20 -5.14
CA PRO A 3 13.84 9.38 -3.83
C PRO A 3 12.67 10.37 -3.89
N LEU A 4 11.65 10.13 -3.06
CA LEU A 4 10.50 11.01 -2.96
C LEU A 4 10.94 12.44 -2.56
N PRO A 5 10.28 13.49 -3.06
CA PRO A 5 10.59 14.87 -2.70
C PRO A 5 10.60 15.09 -1.18
N GLU A 6 11.41 16.00 -0.68
CA GLU A 6 11.60 16.30 0.75
C GLU A 6 10.28 16.57 1.50
N ALA A 7 9.28 17.14 0.83
CA ALA A 7 7.93 17.35 1.37
C ALA A 7 7.16 16.05 1.67
N ALA A 8 7.51 14.92 1.03
CA ALA A 8 6.93 13.62 1.31
C ALA A 8 7.60 12.91 2.50
N GLN A 9 8.74 13.42 2.98
CA GLN A 9 9.51 12.86 4.09
C GLN A 9 9.00 13.36 5.45
N GLY A 10 8.13 14.39 5.46
CA GLY A 10 7.71 15.13 6.66
C GLY A 10 6.53 14.57 7.46
N SER A 11 5.81 13.54 6.99
CA SER A 11 4.92 12.78 7.88
C SER A 11 4.70 11.37 7.36
N ASN A 12 5.30 10.39 8.03
CA ASN A 12 5.09 8.96 7.76
C ASN A 12 3.61 8.54 7.94
N GLU A 13 2.79 9.42 8.54
CA GLU A 13 1.37 9.23 8.83
C GLU A 13 0.46 9.54 7.63
N GLN A 14 0.81 10.51 6.79
CA GLN A 14 -0.02 10.88 5.62
C GLN A 14 0.06 9.85 4.49
N TRP A 15 1.10 9.00 4.49
CA TRP A 15 1.43 8.07 3.42
C TRP A 15 1.33 6.58 3.80
N ALA A 16 0.77 6.27 4.97
CA ALA A 16 0.66 4.88 5.42
C ALA A 16 -0.75 4.33 5.19
N ALA A 17 -0.86 3.20 4.50
CA ALA A 17 -2.06 2.37 4.56
C ALA A 17 -2.21 1.94 6.01
N LEU A 18 -3.19 2.52 6.69
CA LEU A 18 -3.42 2.32 8.10
C LEU A 18 -4.88 2.03 8.38
N VAL A 19 -5.12 1.34 9.47
CA VAL A 19 -6.46 1.18 10.04
C VAL A 19 -6.42 1.59 11.50
N LEU A 20 -7.49 2.24 11.94
CA LEU A 20 -7.63 2.67 13.32
C LEU A 20 -8.30 1.57 14.15
N ARG A 21 -7.84 1.41 15.38
CA ARG A 21 -8.50 0.61 16.42
C ARG A 21 -8.61 1.44 17.70
N ARG A 22 -9.59 1.10 18.54
CA ARG A 22 -9.72 1.66 19.88
C ARG A 22 -9.50 0.55 20.89
N ALA A 23 -8.60 0.76 21.86
CA ALA A 23 -8.45 -0.14 22.99
C ALA A 23 -9.72 -0.07 23.85
N LEU A 24 -10.40 -1.20 24.07
CA LEU A 24 -11.61 -1.24 24.90
C LEU A 24 -11.28 -1.44 26.39
N THR A 25 -10.12 -2.02 26.66
CA THR A 25 -9.55 -2.26 27.98
C THR A 25 -8.07 -1.91 27.93
N ASP A 26 -7.45 -1.79 29.10
CA ASP A 26 -5.99 -1.74 29.19
C ASP A 26 -5.39 -3.00 28.56
N VAL A 27 -4.35 -2.85 27.74
CA VAL A 27 -3.67 -3.97 27.07
C VAL A 27 -2.18 -3.71 27.01
N ASN A 28 -1.37 -4.72 27.34
CA ASN A 28 0.06 -4.71 27.05
C ASN A 28 0.28 -5.39 25.69
N LEU A 29 0.87 -4.67 24.74
CA LEU A 29 1.17 -5.19 23.40
C LEU A 29 2.64 -4.97 23.08
N HIS A 30 3.38 -6.06 22.88
CA HIS A 30 4.83 -6.03 22.63
C HIS A 30 5.62 -5.21 23.68
N GLY A 31 5.22 -5.27 24.94
CA GLY A 31 5.86 -4.52 26.03
C GLY A 31 5.40 -3.07 26.17
N VAL A 32 4.44 -2.62 25.37
CA VAL A 32 3.85 -1.28 25.45
C VAL A 32 2.49 -1.36 26.13
N ASP A 33 2.32 -0.63 27.23
CA ASP A 33 1.02 -0.47 27.90
C ASP A 33 0.15 0.52 27.13
N ILE A 34 -1.01 0.07 26.69
CA ILE A 34 -2.00 0.85 25.94
C ILE A 34 -3.26 0.97 26.82
N PRO A 35 -3.54 2.15 27.39
CA PRO A 35 -4.73 2.35 28.22
C PRO A 35 -6.03 2.21 27.44
N ALA A 36 -7.10 1.81 28.14
CA ALA A 36 -8.46 1.81 27.62
C ALA A 36 -8.83 3.19 27.05
N GLY A 37 -9.55 3.19 25.92
CA GLY A 37 -9.94 4.40 25.19
C GLY A 37 -8.90 4.92 24.19
N SER A 38 -7.64 4.47 24.26
CA SER A 38 -6.58 4.89 23.34
C SER A 38 -6.90 4.54 21.88
N LEU A 39 -6.54 5.43 20.95
CA LEU A 39 -6.52 5.13 19.52
C LEU A 39 -5.19 4.49 19.14
N VAL A 40 -5.28 3.38 18.41
CA VAL A 40 -4.12 2.63 17.91
C VAL A 40 -4.12 2.70 16.39
N HIS A 41 -3.06 3.28 15.83
CA HIS A 41 -2.82 3.33 14.39
C HIS A 41 -2.08 2.06 13.98
N VAL A 42 -2.73 1.18 13.22
CA VAL A 42 -2.10 -0.03 12.69
C VAL A 42 -1.56 0.28 11.29
N LEU A 43 -0.24 0.43 11.17
CA LEU A 43 0.44 0.80 9.92
C LEU A 43 0.65 -0.42 9.01
N LEU A 44 -0.40 -0.82 8.27
CA LEU A 44 -0.38 -1.97 7.36
C LEU A 44 0.71 -1.85 6.28
N ALA A 45 0.97 -0.64 5.77
CA ALA A 45 2.05 -0.39 4.82
C ALA A 45 3.43 -0.70 5.39
N SER A 46 3.65 -0.46 6.69
CA SER A 46 4.89 -0.83 7.38
C SER A 46 4.97 -2.34 7.56
N ALA A 47 3.87 -3.00 7.92
CA ALA A 47 3.82 -4.46 8.05
C ALA A 47 4.16 -5.17 6.71
N ASN A 48 3.69 -4.62 5.59
CA ASN A 48 4.01 -5.11 4.24
C ASN A 48 5.46 -4.91 3.82
N ARG A 49 6.23 -4.13 4.58
CA ARG A 49 7.66 -3.88 4.36
C ARG A 49 8.54 -4.36 5.52
N ASP A 50 8.00 -5.18 6.42
CA ASP A 50 8.75 -5.65 7.57
C ASP A 50 9.82 -6.67 7.13
N PRO A 51 11.13 -6.39 7.31
CA PRO A 51 12.20 -7.30 6.90
C PRO A 51 12.19 -8.62 7.67
N ARG A 52 11.53 -8.69 8.82
CA ARG A 52 11.34 -9.94 9.59
C ARG A 52 10.45 -10.93 8.83
N GLN A 53 9.58 -10.44 7.93
CA GLN A 53 8.65 -11.23 7.14
C GLN A 53 9.00 -11.23 5.64
N TYR A 54 9.58 -10.14 5.14
CA TYR A 54 9.89 -9.91 3.73
C TYR A 54 11.35 -9.46 3.59
N PRO A 55 12.30 -10.39 3.35
CA PRO A 55 13.69 -10.02 3.03
C PRO A 55 13.74 -9.07 1.83
N ASP A 56 14.57 -8.03 1.86
CA ASP A 56 14.62 -6.99 0.83
C ASP A 56 13.23 -6.40 0.48
N PRO A 57 12.52 -5.81 1.47
CA PRO A 57 11.10 -5.46 1.35
C PRO A 57 10.79 -4.37 0.32
N ASP A 58 11.78 -3.55 -0.04
CA ASP A 58 11.65 -2.49 -1.04
C ASP A 58 11.91 -2.97 -2.47
N THR A 59 12.36 -4.23 -2.63
CA THR A 59 12.54 -4.86 -3.94
C THR A 59 11.21 -5.38 -4.47
N PHE A 60 10.81 -4.89 -5.64
CA PHE A 60 9.68 -5.42 -6.38
C PHE A 60 10.04 -6.79 -6.99
N ASP A 61 9.52 -7.85 -6.38
CA ASP A 61 9.70 -9.23 -6.81
C ASP A 61 8.35 -9.97 -6.84
N ILE A 62 7.89 -10.27 -8.06
CA ILE A 62 6.63 -10.99 -8.29
C ILE A 62 6.73 -12.49 -7.99
N SER A 63 7.95 -13.03 -7.91
CA SER A 63 8.21 -14.45 -7.65
C SER A 63 8.33 -14.78 -6.16
N ARG A 64 8.20 -13.75 -5.31
CA ARG A 64 8.35 -13.87 -3.86
C ARG A 64 7.37 -14.91 -3.28
N PRO A 65 7.83 -15.93 -2.54
CA PRO A 65 6.97 -17.02 -2.06
C PRO A 65 5.97 -16.58 -0.98
N THR A 66 6.20 -15.45 -0.32
CA THR A 66 5.35 -14.92 0.76
C THR A 66 4.29 -13.92 0.30
N ILE A 67 4.06 -13.76 -1.01
CA ILE A 67 3.23 -12.69 -1.56
C ILE A 67 1.80 -12.71 -1.02
N GLU A 68 1.25 -13.88 -0.70
CA GLU A 68 -0.13 -14.04 -0.22
C GLU A 68 -0.36 -13.52 1.21
N ARG A 69 0.70 -13.29 1.98
CA ARG A 69 0.62 -12.91 3.40
C ARG A 69 0.53 -11.39 3.64
N HIS A 70 0.40 -10.61 2.56
CA HIS A 70 0.34 -9.16 2.63
C HIS A 70 -0.93 -8.66 3.35
N MET A 71 -0.79 -7.57 4.09
CA MET A 71 -1.82 -6.92 4.89
C MET A 71 -2.63 -5.87 4.12
N ALA A 72 -2.58 -5.84 2.78
CA ALA A 72 -3.28 -4.79 2.02
C ALA A 72 -4.82 -4.90 2.11
N PHE A 73 -5.33 -6.09 2.47
CA PHE A 73 -6.76 -6.33 2.72
C PHE A 73 -7.10 -6.36 4.23
N GLY A 74 -6.17 -5.96 5.09
CA GLY A 74 -6.30 -6.05 6.54
C GLY A 74 -6.29 -7.50 7.04
N GLY A 75 -6.93 -7.73 8.19
CA GLY A 75 -6.97 -9.04 8.84
C GLY A 75 -8.04 -9.13 9.92
N GLY A 76 -8.33 -10.35 10.36
CA GLY A 76 -9.30 -10.64 11.42
C GLY A 76 -10.76 -10.41 10.99
N PRO A 77 -11.66 -10.08 11.92
CA PRO A 77 -13.10 -9.92 11.64
C PRO A 77 -13.45 -8.81 10.64
N HIS A 78 -12.54 -7.87 10.41
CA HIS A 78 -12.70 -6.77 9.44
C HIS A 78 -11.86 -6.97 8.18
N PHE A 79 -11.47 -8.22 7.88
CA PHE A 79 -10.82 -8.55 6.61
C PHE A 79 -11.68 -8.10 5.43
N CYS A 80 -11.05 -7.54 4.39
CA CYS A 80 -11.76 -6.92 3.29
C CYS A 80 -12.72 -7.91 2.61
N PRO A 81 -14.04 -7.69 2.63
CA PRO A 81 -15.00 -8.57 1.97
C PRO A 81 -14.85 -8.53 0.44
N GLY A 82 -14.28 -7.45 -0.11
CA GLY A 82 -14.02 -7.27 -1.53
C GLY A 82 -12.74 -7.91 -2.05
N THR A 83 -12.01 -8.68 -1.23
CA THR A 83 -10.70 -9.26 -1.63
C THR A 83 -10.79 -10.10 -2.90
N ALA A 84 -11.76 -11.02 -2.97
CA ALA A 84 -11.92 -11.89 -4.14
C ALA A 84 -12.25 -11.10 -5.41
N LEU A 85 -13.17 -10.14 -5.31
CA LEU A 85 -13.54 -9.28 -6.43
C LEU A 85 -12.36 -8.40 -6.88
N SER A 86 -11.62 -7.82 -5.94
CA SER A 86 -10.46 -6.97 -6.25
C SER A 86 -9.37 -7.75 -6.98
N ARG A 87 -9.13 -9.00 -6.57
CA ARG A 87 -8.17 -9.90 -7.23
C ARG A 87 -8.62 -10.27 -8.64
N LEU A 88 -9.91 -10.58 -8.83
CA LEU A 88 -10.47 -10.84 -10.15
C LEU A 88 -10.32 -9.62 -11.07
N LEU A 89 -10.68 -8.43 -10.58
CA LEU A 89 -10.54 -7.19 -11.35
C LEU A 89 -9.08 -6.93 -11.73
N ALA A 90 -8.14 -7.11 -10.79
CA ALA A 90 -6.72 -6.97 -11.08
C ALA A 90 -6.25 -7.96 -12.16
N ASP A 91 -6.61 -9.25 -12.04
CA ASP A 91 -6.27 -10.27 -13.05
C ASP A 91 -6.80 -9.90 -14.44
N LEU A 92 -8.08 -9.52 -14.53
CA LEU A 92 -8.70 -9.09 -15.80
C LEU A 92 -8.03 -7.84 -16.37
N SER A 93 -7.76 -6.83 -15.53
CA SER A 93 -7.05 -5.63 -15.95
C SER A 93 -5.66 -5.96 -16.48
N PHE A 94 -4.85 -6.73 -15.74
CA PHE A 94 -3.51 -7.09 -16.19
C PHE A 94 -3.53 -7.91 -17.47
N ARG A 95 -4.40 -8.93 -17.60
CA ARG A 95 -4.52 -9.71 -18.84
C ARG A 95 -4.88 -8.85 -20.04
N SER A 96 -5.74 -7.86 -19.86
CA SER A 96 -6.21 -7.01 -20.95
C SER A 96 -5.16 -5.96 -21.35
N TRP A 97 -4.44 -5.41 -20.38
CA TRP A 97 -3.50 -4.31 -20.61
C TRP A 97 -2.06 -4.74 -20.85
N TYR A 98 -1.61 -5.82 -20.19
CA TYR A 98 -0.22 -6.28 -20.25
C TYR A 98 0.32 -6.45 -21.68
N PRO A 99 -0.43 -6.98 -22.66
CA PRO A 99 0.04 -7.04 -24.04
C PRO A 99 0.40 -5.68 -24.66
N HIS A 100 -0.16 -4.58 -24.13
CA HIS A 100 -0.01 -3.23 -24.68
C HIS A 100 0.92 -2.32 -23.87
N VAL A 101 1.37 -2.73 -22.67
CA VAL A 101 2.16 -1.84 -21.79
C VAL A 101 3.48 -1.38 -22.39
N HIS A 102 4.03 -2.13 -23.36
CA HIS A 102 5.24 -1.75 -24.08
C HIS A 102 5.07 -0.49 -24.95
N ARG A 103 3.82 -0.12 -25.27
CA ARG A 103 3.49 1.10 -26.00
C ARG A 103 3.34 2.31 -25.08
N LEU A 104 3.34 2.10 -23.76
CA LEU A 104 3.12 3.14 -22.78
C LEU A 104 4.45 3.63 -22.24
N SER A 105 4.64 4.95 -22.22
CA SER A 105 5.79 5.59 -21.56
C SER A 105 5.32 6.77 -20.71
N LEU A 106 6.03 7.06 -19.64
CA LEU A 106 5.75 8.25 -18.83
C LEU A 106 6.14 9.50 -19.62
N ASP A 107 5.31 10.54 -19.56
CA ASP A 107 5.63 11.85 -20.12
C ASP A 107 6.57 12.61 -19.15
N PRO A 108 7.83 12.90 -19.53
CA PRO A 108 8.73 13.67 -18.68
C PRO A 108 8.29 15.12 -18.49
N ALA A 109 7.51 15.68 -19.43
CA ALA A 109 7.00 17.04 -19.36
C ALA A 109 5.76 17.15 -18.45
N ASP A 110 5.15 16.02 -18.10
CA ASP A 110 3.93 15.96 -17.32
C ASP A 110 4.00 14.83 -16.27
N PRO A 111 4.73 15.03 -15.17
CA PRO A 111 5.03 13.97 -14.23
C PRO A 111 3.78 13.51 -13.44
N PRO A 112 3.74 12.25 -12.99
CA PRO A 112 2.63 11.75 -12.18
C PRO A 112 2.48 12.51 -10.86
N THR A 113 1.23 12.75 -10.45
CA THR A 113 0.93 13.35 -9.16
C THR A 113 0.36 12.30 -8.21
N LEU A 114 0.93 12.22 -7.01
CA LEU A 114 0.45 11.32 -5.97
C LEU A 114 -0.85 11.85 -5.36
N ARG A 115 -1.71 10.94 -4.97
CA ARG A 115 -2.87 11.26 -4.13
C ARG A 115 -2.39 11.46 -2.70
N LEU A 116 -2.73 12.63 -2.14
CA LEU A 116 -2.37 13.01 -0.75
C LEU A 116 -3.49 12.70 0.26
N THR A 117 -4.64 12.19 -0.19
CA THR A 117 -5.79 11.92 0.67
C THR A 117 -5.57 10.65 1.47
N GLN A 118 -5.65 10.78 2.80
CA GLN A 118 -5.55 9.67 3.75
C GLN A 118 -6.56 8.55 3.40
N GLY A 119 -6.09 7.30 3.39
CA GLY A 119 -6.94 6.11 3.19
C GLY A 119 -6.96 5.53 1.77
N SER A 120 -6.29 6.15 0.79
CA SER A 120 -6.08 5.53 -0.52
C SER A 120 -4.71 5.87 -1.11
N PHE A 121 -3.98 4.83 -1.53
CA PHE A 121 -2.66 4.97 -2.15
C PHE A 121 -2.79 4.89 -3.66
N GLY A 122 -2.04 5.77 -4.33
CA GLY A 122 -1.93 5.76 -5.77
C GLY A 122 -1.69 7.14 -6.33
N PHE A 123 -1.77 7.23 -7.64
CA PHE A 123 -1.66 8.49 -8.34
C PHE A 123 -3.04 9.17 -8.39
N ALA A 124 -3.07 10.45 -8.06
CA ALA A 124 -4.20 11.31 -8.41
C ALA A 124 -4.24 11.52 -9.93
N ARG A 125 -3.06 11.55 -10.57
CA ARG A 125 -2.90 11.64 -12.02
C ARG A 125 -1.65 10.88 -12.46
N LEU A 126 -1.80 10.01 -13.47
CA LEU A 126 -0.71 9.25 -14.07
C LEU A 126 -0.83 9.36 -15.60
N PRO A 127 -0.38 10.49 -16.20
CA PRO A 127 -0.38 10.63 -17.65
C PRO A 127 0.69 9.72 -18.26
N PHE A 128 0.42 9.24 -19.46
CA PHE A 128 1.36 8.44 -20.23
C PHE A 128 1.17 8.74 -21.72
N ILE A 129 2.27 8.66 -22.47
CA ILE A 129 2.30 8.75 -23.92
C ILE A 129 2.05 7.33 -24.46
N ILE A 130 1.14 7.23 -25.42
CA ILE A 130 0.86 5.99 -26.15
C ILE A 130 1.61 6.07 -27.48
N GLY A 131 2.60 5.20 -27.64
CA GLY A 131 3.30 5.00 -28.91
C GLY A 131 2.47 4.18 -29.90
N ASP A 132 2.90 4.20 -31.15
CA ASP A 132 2.33 3.39 -32.23
C ASP A 132 2.39 1.88 -31.95
#